data_AF-A0A9D4CSV3-F1
#
_entry.id   AF-A0A9D4CSV3-F1
#
_cell.length_a   1.000
_cell.length_b   1.000
_cell.length_c   1.000
_cell.angle_alpha   90.00
_cell.angle_beta   90.00
_cell.angle_gamma   90.00
#
_symmetry.space_group_name_H-M   'P 1'
#
loop_
_entity.id
_entity.type
_entity.pdbx_description
1 polymer ?
#
loop_
_entity_poly.entity_id
_entity_poly.type
_entity_poly.pdbx_seq_one_letter_code
_entity_poly.pdbx_strand_id
1 'polypeptide(L)'
;MRKMGLVCPPKLSNHLFTTAALDNIDHNPSSTTSMDSFHGTSISIMQHPKLGFEGAPRFNSVIDERLIAGKKITALPDRCTNVPPTIIAQKEQIVPPIIGPAVRSEVPEIDPLIVKEYEWLNNLKHLLDKPELDIEDYISWGAYHASKQMPFNNMKTTVTLMPLFLDCAHSIAMIKHSMNVISDTIQLLNPG
;
A
#
# COMPACT_ATOMS: atom_id res chain seq x y z
N MET A 1 -16.44 -8.28 18.62
CA MET A 1 -15.91 -7.54 19.79
C MET A 1 -15.66 -6.09 19.34
N ARG A 2 -16.50 -5.14 19.78
CA ARG A 2 -16.37 -3.71 19.43
C ARG A 2 -15.14 -3.13 20.13
N LYS A 3 -13.95 -3.27 19.54
CA LYS A 3 -12.78 -2.48 19.94
C LYS A 3 -12.81 -1.17 19.14
N MET A 4 -13.11 -0.08 19.84
CA MET A 4 -12.88 1.32 19.47
C MET A 4 -13.22 1.73 18.02
N GLY A 5 -14.50 1.72 17.60
CA GLY A 5 -14.97 2.49 16.44
C GLY A 5 -14.15 2.37 15.14
N LEU A 6 -13.37 1.31 14.97
CA LEU A 6 -12.38 1.12 13.91
C LEU A 6 -12.88 0.00 13.01
N VAL A 7 -12.94 0.28 11.72
CA VAL A 7 -13.27 -0.73 10.71
C VAL A 7 -11.96 -1.35 10.24
N CYS A 8 -11.83 -2.67 10.35
CA CYS A 8 -10.65 -3.36 9.84
C CYS A 8 -11.09 -4.56 8.96
N PRO A 9 -10.84 -4.52 7.64
CA PRO A 9 -11.34 -5.53 6.71
C PRO A 9 -10.90 -6.94 7.08
N PRO A 10 -11.80 -7.95 7.14
CA PRO A 10 -11.56 -9.27 7.74
C PRO A 10 -10.39 -10.04 7.10
N LYS A 11 -10.10 -9.78 5.82
CA LYS A 11 -9.03 -10.42 5.04
C LYS A 11 -7.61 -10.09 5.50
N LEU A 12 -7.42 -9.07 6.33
CA LEU A 12 -6.11 -8.73 6.87
C LEU A 12 -5.68 -9.74 7.94
N SER A 13 -4.39 -10.02 8.02
CA SER A 13 -3.75 -10.90 9.02
C SER A 13 -2.94 -10.10 10.03
N ASN A 14 -2.71 -10.67 11.21
CA ASN A 14 -1.83 -10.06 12.21
C ASN A 14 -0.36 -10.32 11.89
N HIS A 15 0.52 -9.45 12.41
CA HIS A 15 1.99 -9.58 12.40
C HIS A 15 2.65 -9.49 11.01
N LEU A 16 1.97 -8.91 10.02
CA LEU A 16 2.54 -8.68 8.68
C LEU A 16 3.03 -7.24 8.52
N PHE A 17 4.14 -7.09 7.79
CA PHE A 17 4.56 -5.78 7.31
C PHE A 17 3.43 -5.18 6.47
N THR A 18 2.99 -3.98 6.85
CA THR A 18 1.79 -3.36 6.32
C THR A 18 2.13 -1.95 5.84
N THR A 19 1.80 -1.66 4.59
CA THR A 19 1.86 -0.32 4.02
C THR A 19 0.44 0.17 3.78
N ALA A 20 0.26 1.49 3.74
CA ALA A 20 -1.02 2.09 3.37
C ALA A 20 -0.81 3.14 2.27
N ALA A 21 -1.79 3.26 1.39
CA ALA A 21 -1.85 4.30 0.38
C ALA A 21 -3.08 5.18 0.62
N LEU A 22 -2.89 6.48 0.49
CA LEU A 22 -3.95 7.47 0.46
C LEU A 22 -4.11 7.93 -0.99
N ASP A 23 -5.29 7.69 -1.56
CA ASP A 23 -5.55 8.04 -2.95
C ASP A 23 -6.74 8.99 -3.08
N ASN A 24 -6.64 9.91 -4.02
CA ASN A 24 -7.69 10.87 -4.33
C ASN A 24 -8.61 10.25 -5.39
N ILE A 25 -9.88 10.11 -5.07
CA ILE A 25 -10.89 9.74 -6.05
C ILE A 25 -11.45 11.05 -6.59
N ASP A 26 -10.82 11.59 -7.63
CA ASP A 26 -11.31 12.79 -8.29
C ASP A 26 -12.31 12.48 -9.40
N HIS A 27 -13.21 13.42 -9.57
CA HIS A 27 -14.06 13.50 -10.74
C HIS A 27 -13.35 14.31 -11.81
N ASN A 28 -13.20 13.70 -12.98
CA ASN A 28 -12.78 14.41 -14.17
C ASN A 28 -14.03 14.93 -14.93
N PRO A 29 -14.38 16.22 -14.80
CA PRO A 29 -15.58 16.79 -15.42
C PRO A 29 -15.54 16.80 -16.96
N SER A 30 -14.39 16.49 -17.60
CA SER A 30 -14.32 16.33 -19.06
C SER A 30 -14.93 15.02 -19.56
N SER A 31 -15.25 14.08 -18.66
CA SER A 31 -15.88 12.81 -19.00
C SER A 31 -17.40 12.92 -18.95
N THR A 32 -18.05 12.82 -20.11
CA THR A 32 -19.51 12.91 -20.27
C THR A 32 -20.31 11.77 -19.60
N THR A 33 -19.64 10.75 -19.06
CA THR A 33 -20.24 9.64 -18.30
C THR A 33 -20.09 9.76 -16.77
N SER A 34 -19.46 10.83 -16.26
CA SER A 34 -19.01 10.91 -14.86
C SER A 34 -19.92 11.70 -13.90
N MET A 35 -21.06 12.18 -14.38
CA MET A 35 -21.95 13.13 -13.67
C MET A 35 -22.35 12.71 -12.23
N ASP A 36 -22.35 11.40 -11.93
CA ASP A 36 -22.70 10.85 -10.62
C ASP A 36 -21.59 9.99 -9.99
N SER A 37 -20.33 10.15 -10.43
CA SER A 37 -19.21 9.43 -9.79
C SER A 37 -19.01 9.90 -8.35
N PHE A 38 -18.46 9.03 -7.50
CA PHE A 38 -18.11 9.39 -6.12
C PHE A 38 -16.80 10.17 -6.12
N HIS A 39 -16.75 11.25 -5.33
CA HIS A 39 -15.57 12.10 -5.19
C HIS A 39 -15.14 12.08 -3.74
N GLY A 40 -13.85 11.91 -3.51
CA GLY A 40 -13.32 11.94 -2.15
C GLY A 40 -12.00 11.22 -2.03
N THR A 41 -11.84 10.47 -0.95
CA THR A 41 -10.56 9.86 -0.56
C THR A 41 -10.72 8.39 -0.28
N SER A 42 -9.75 7.61 -0.73
CA SER A 42 -9.64 6.19 -0.41
C SER A 42 -8.37 5.90 0.40
N ILE A 43 -8.48 4.97 1.33
CA ILE A 43 -7.33 4.43 2.06
C ILE A 43 -7.22 2.96 1.71
N SER A 44 -6.12 2.58 1.08
CA SER A 44 -5.79 1.18 0.80
C SER A 44 -4.77 0.67 1.81
N ILE A 45 -5.00 -0.53 2.35
CA ILE A 45 -4.08 -1.24 3.23
C ILE A 45 -3.51 -2.43 2.47
N MET A 46 -2.18 -2.55 2.43
CA MET A 46 -1.45 -3.61 1.74
C MET A 46 -0.58 -4.36 2.75
N GLN A 47 -0.72 -5.69 2.79
CA GLN A 47 0.11 -6.54 3.62
C GLN A 47 1.03 -7.39 2.77
N HIS A 48 2.29 -7.48 3.21
CA HIS A 48 3.37 -8.13 2.49
C HIS A 48 3.82 -9.37 3.29
N PRO A 49 3.33 -10.57 2.93
CA PRO A 49 3.82 -11.82 3.48
C PRO A 49 5.31 -12.03 3.19
N LYS A 50 5.96 -12.84 4.03
CA LYS A 50 7.35 -13.27 3.83
C LYS A 50 7.43 -14.78 3.78
N LEU A 51 8.52 -15.32 3.23
CA LEU A 51 8.64 -16.76 3.01
C LEU A 51 8.51 -17.50 4.34
N GLY A 52 7.61 -18.47 4.39
CA GLY A 52 7.32 -19.23 5.62
C GLY A 52 6.47 -18.50 6.66
N PHE A 53 5.94 -17.30 6.37
CA PHE A 53 5.07 -16.57 7.28
C PHE A 53 4.03 -15.71 6.55
N GLU A 54 2.79 -16.20 6.54
CA GLU A 54 1.61 -15.54 5.93
C GLU A 54 0.81 -14.67 6.92
N GLY A 55 1.37 -14.43 8.11
CA GLY A 55 0.69 -13.75 9.19
C GLY A 55 -0.10 -14.70 10.08
N ALA A 56 -0.53 -14.20 11.24
CA ALA A 56 -1.42 -14.95 12.11
C ALA A 56 -2.89 -14.66 11.72
N PRO A 57 -3.75 -15.69 11.62
CA PRO A 57 -5.15 -15.49 11.34
C PRO A 57 -5.76 -14.64 12.45
N ARG A 58 -6.62 -13.69 12.06
CA ARG A 58 -7.39 -12.94 13.03
C ARG A 58 -8.59 -13.75 13.45
N PHE A 59 -8.97 -13.64 14.71
CA PHE A 59 -10.27 -14.12 15.15
C PHE A 59 -11.34 -13.37 14.34
N ASN A 60 -12.00 -14.09 13.43
CA ASN A 60 -13.08 -13.55 12.61
C ASN A 60 -14.10 -12.93 13.56
N SER A 61 -14.40 -11.65 13.37
CA SER A 61 -15.61 -11.07 13.95
C SER A 61 -16.79 -11.84 13.39
N VAL A 62 -17.38 -12.72 14.20
CA VAL A 62 -18.66 -13.36 13.92
C VAL A 62 -19.62 -12.25 13.51
N ILE A 63 -20.06 -12.28 12.25
CA ILE A 63 -21.16 -11.42 11.81
C ILE A 63 -22.36 -11.89 12.64
N ASP A 64 -22.87 -11.02 13.51
CA ASP A 64 -24.00 -11.35 14.36
C ASP A 64 -25.20 -11.67 13.46
N GLU A 65 -25.58 -12.95 13.39
CA GLU A 65 -26.68 -13.43 12.54
C GLU A 65 -28.00 -12.69 12.85
N ARG A 66 -28.15 -12.14 14.06
CA ARG A 66 -29.30 -11.31 14.45
C ARG A 66 -29.39 -9.99 13.67
N LEU A 67 -28.25 -9.44 13.22
CA LEU A 67 -28.19 -8.26 12.36
C LEU A 67 -28.52 -8.57 10.89
N ILE A 68 -28.43 -9.84 10.47
CA ILE A 68 -28.83 -10.28 9.13
C ILE A 68 -30.35 -10.52 9.08
N ALA A 69 -30.93 -11.03 10.17
CA ALA A 69 -32.35 -11.33 10.28
C ALA A 69 -33.26 -10.08 10.26
N GLY A 70 -32.79 -8.96 10.81
CA GLY A 70 -33.40 -7.65 10.59
C GLY A 70 -32.69 -6.98 9.41
N LYS A 71 -33.38 -6.67 8.30
CA LYS A 71 -32.85 -5.96 7.11
C LYS A 71 -32.36 -4.52 7.40
N LYS A 72 -31.63 -4.28 8.49
CA LYS A 72 -31.19 -2.97 8.95
C LYS A 72 -29.68 -2.91 8.86
N ILE A 73 -29.21 -2.24 7.81
CA ILE A 73 -27.79 -1.93 7.63
C ILE A 73 -27.38 -1.03 8.80
N THR A 74 -26.33 -1.43 9.52
CA THR A 74 -25.77 -0.61 10.60
C THR A 74 -24.93 0.51 9.99
N ALA A 75 -25.07 1.72 10.52
CA ALA A 75 -24.25 2.85 10.10
C ALA A 75 -22.78 2.56 10.39
N LEU A 76 -21.90 3.09 9.55
CA LEU A 76 -20.46 3.07 9.81
C LEU A 76 -20.15 3.86 11.10
N PRO A 77 -19.09 3.49 11.84
CA PRO A 77 -18.62 4.31 12.95
C PRO A 77 -18.31 5.73 12.50
N ASP A 78 -18.55 6.71 13.37
CA ASP A 78 -18.31 8.14 13.07
C ASP A 78 -16.90 8.40 12.55
N ARG A 79 -15.91 7.64 13.02
CA ARG A 79 -14.53 7.77 12.59
C ARG A 79 -14.31 7.40 11.12
N CYS A 80 -15.20 6.64 10.50
CA CYS A 80 -15.12 6.29 9.09
C CYS A 80 -15.96 7.22 8.20
N THR A 81 -16.67 8.18 8.78
CA THR A 81 -17.55 9.11 8.04
C THR A 81 -17.29 10.58 8.34
N ASN A 82 -16.74 10.91 9.51
CA ASN A 82 -16.56 12.26 9.99
C ASN A 82 -15.07 12.61 10.11
N VAL A 83 -14.61 13.50 9.24
CA VAL A 83 -13.27 14.07 9.26
C VAL A 83 -13.29 15.37 10.09
N PRO A 84 -12.62 15.42 11.26
CA PRO A 84 -12.65 16.61 12.10
C PRO A 84 -11.86 17.75 11.46
N PRO A 85 -12.37 19.00 11.47
CA PRO A 85 -11.64 20.16 11.00
C PRO A 85 -10.27 20.26 11.68
N THR A 86 -9.24 20.52 10.89
CA THR A 86 -7.86 20.60 11.39
C THR A 86 -7.17 21.80 10.77
N ILE A 87 -6.45 22.55 11.61
CA ILE A 87 -5.61 23.69 11.21
C ILE A 87 -4.16 23.32 11.50
N ILE A 88 -3.26 23.63 10.57
CA ILE A 88 -1.81 23.53 10.82
C ILE A 88 -1.41 24.74 11.68
N ALA A 89 -0.93 24.48 12.89
CA ALA A 89 -0.48 25.52 13.82
C ALA A 89 0.90 26.12 13.45
N GLN A 90 1.74 25.40 12.70
CA GLN A 90 3.07 25.85 12.29
C GLN A 90 3.27 25.66 10.79
N LYS A 91 3.52 26.77 10.07
CA LYS A 91 3.79 26.76 8.63
C LYS A 91 5.21 26.25 8.30
N GLU A 92 6.12 26.34 9.26
CA GLU A 92 7.52 25.93 9.09
C GLU A 92 7.71 24.50 9.60
N GLN A 93 8.17 23.64 8.71
CA GLN A 93 8.48 22.25 9.02
C GLN A 93 9.80 22.22 9.80
N ILE A 94 9.74 21.88 11.08
CA ILE A 94 10.95 21.64 11.89
C ILE A 94 11.51 20.28 11.47
N VAL A 95 12.44 20.29 10.53
CA VAL A 95 13.22 19.10 10.21
C VAL A 95 14.22 18.91 11.37
N PRO A 96 14.14 17.82 12.15
CA PRO A 96 15.12 17.59 13.20
C PRO A 96 16.52 17.54 12.56
N PRO A 97 17.54 18.14 13.20
CA PRO A 97 18.90 18.06 12.70
C PRO A 97 19.29 16.57 12.57
N ILE A 98 19.97 16.23 11.49
CA ILE A 98 20.54 14.89 11.32
C ILE A 98 21.58 14.71 12.44
N ILE A 99 21.25 13.95 13.48
CA ILE A 99 22.14 13.63 14.59
C ILE A 99 22.72 12.24 14.33
N GLY A 100 24.01 12.20 14.05
CA GLY A 100 24.77 10.98 13.76
C GLY A 100 25.67 11.18 12.55
N PRO A 101 26.72 10.35 12.37
CA PRO A 101 27.38 10.28 11.08
C PRO A 101 26.29 9.99 10.05
N ALA A 102 26.25 10.77 8.97
CA ALA A 102 25.52 10.33 7.80
C ALA A 102 26.17 9.01 7.41
N VAL A 103 25.55 7.90 7.83
CA VAL A 103 25.79 6.60 7.24
C VAL A 103 25.29 6.82 5.83
N ARG A 104 26.19 7.30 4.95
CA ARG A 104 26.15 6.84 3.57
C ARG A 104 25.98 5.36 3.78
N SER A 105 24.82 4.81 3.42
CA SER A 105 24.66 3.36 3.31
C SER A 105 25.99 2.92 2.74
N GLU A 106 26.74 2.10 3.47
CA GLU A 106 27.87 1.42 2.87
C GLU A 106 27.20 0.69 1.72
N VAL A 107 27.17 1.34 0.56
CA VAL A 107 26.64 0.76 -0.64
C VAL A 107 27.60 -0.40 -0.76
N PRO A 108 27.15 -1.65 -0.58
CA PRO A 108 28.03 -2.78 -0.82
C PRO A 108 28.68 -2.45 -2.16
N GLU A 109 30.02 -2.46 -2.20
CA GLU A 109 30.83 -1.90 -3.28
C GLU A 109 30.02 -1.86 -4.57
N ILE A 110 29.86 -0.69 -5.19
CA ILE A 110 28.97 -0.54 -6.36
C ILE A 110 29.35 -1.56 -7.48
N ASP A 111 30.56 -2.10 -7.40
CA ASP A 111 31.19 -3.07 -8.28
C ASP A 111 30.30 -4.30 -8.63
N PRO A 112 29.86 -5.18 -7.69
CA PRO A 112 28.96 -6.29 -8.01
C PRO A 112 27.61 -5.92 -8.64
N LEU A 113 27.06 -4.73 -8.37
CA LEU A 113 25.82 -4.28 -9.02
C LEU A 113 26.10 -3.83 -10.45
N ILE A 114 27.16 -3.04 -10.66
CA ILE A 114 27.61 -2.59 -11.97
C ILE A 114 27.95 -3.78 -12.89
N VAL A 115 28.58 -4.82 -12.36
CA VAL A 115 28.91 -6.04 -13.13
C VAL A 115 27.65 -6.67 -13.73
N LYS A 116 26.56 -6.78 -12.96
CA LYS A 116 25.28 -7.33 -13.44
C LYS A 116 24.65 -6.47 -14.53
N GLU A 117 24.82 -5.15 -14.46
CA GLU A 117 24.35 -4.24 -15.50
C GLU A 117 25.13 -4.44 -16.82
N TYR A 118 26.45 -4.64 -16.73
CA TYR A 118 27.27 -4.97 -17.90
C TYR A 118 26.94 -6.34 -18.49
N GLU A 119 26.59 -7.34 -17.67
CA GLU A 119 26.11 -8.64 -18.14
C GLU A 119 24.82 -8.50 -18.97
N TRP A 120 23.87 -7.67 -18.52
CA TRP A 120 22.68 -7.35 -19.30
C TRP A 120 23.02 -6.65 -20.62
N LEU A 121 23.89 -5.64 -20.60
CA LEU A 121 24.29 -4.92 -21.81
C LEU A 121 25.01 -5.82 -22.82
N ASN A 122 25.86 -6.73 -22.34
CA ASN A 122 26.53 -7.71 -23.20
C ASN A 122 25.52 -8.70 -23.80
N ASN A 123 24.57 -9.20 -23.01
CA ASN A 123 23.47 -10.03 -23.51
C ASN A 123 22.67 -9.30 -24.58
N LEU A 124 22.29 -8.04 -24.34
CA LEU A 124 21.55 -7.21 -25.29
C LEU A 124 22.34 -7.04 -26.60
N LYS A 125 23.65 -6.79 -26.51
CA LYS A 125 24.52 -6.67 -27.69
C LYS A 125 24.50 -7.96 -28.53
N HIS A 126 24.58 -9.13 -27.90
CA HIS A 126 24.49 -10.41 -28.61
C HIS A 126 23.11 -10.63 -29.26
N LEU A 127 22.03 -10.21 -28.61
CA LEU A 127 20.68 -10.32 -29.14
C LEU A 127 20.42 -9.36 -30.31
N LEU A 128 21.03 -8.18 -30.32
CA LEU A 128 20.94 -7.22 -31.42
C LEU A 128 21.60 -7.74 -32.71
N ASP A 129 22.63 -8.56 -32.58
CA ASP A 129 23.33 -9.18 -33.71
C ASP A 129 22.60 -10.44 -34.24
N LYS A 130 21.55 -10.89 -33.55
CA LYS A 130 20.78 -12.09 -33.90
C LYS A 130 19.70 -11.73 -34.96
N PRO A 131 19.53 -12.56 -36.01
CA PRO A 131 18.58 -12.27 -37.08
C PRO A 131 17.11 -12.39 -36.66
N GLU A 132 16.79 -13.30 -35.73
CA GLU A 132 15.46 -13.49 -35.15
C GLU A 132 15.58 -13.82 -33.66
N LEU A 133 14.58 -13.41 -32.87
CA LEU A 133 14.55 -13.59 -31.42
C LEU A 133 13.68 -14.79 -31.03
N ASP A 134 14.12 -15.51 -30.01
CA ASP A 134 13.39 -16.61 -29.39
C ASP A 134 12.58 -16.13 -28.17
N ILE A 135 11.69 -16.98 -27.66
CA ILE A 135 10.80 -16.66 -26.53
C ILE A 135 11.57 -16.42 -25.22
N GLU A 136 12.79 -16.95 -25.12
CA GLU A 136 13.68 -16.82 -23.96
C GLU A 136 14.69 -15.66 -24.13
N ASP A 137 14.59 -14.89 -25.22
CA ASP A 137 15.47 -13.75 -25.46
C ASP A 137 14.94 -12.49 -24.76
N TYR A 138 15.41 -12.28 -23.54
CA TYR A 138 15.00 -11.14 -22.72
C TYR A 138 15.77 -9.86 -23.05
N ILE A 139 15.15 -8.98 -23.85
CA ILE A 139 15.72 -7.68 -24.26
C ILE A 139 15.62 -6.64 -23.14
N SER A 140 14.45 -6.52 -22.52
CA SER A 140 14.23 -5.47 -21.53
C SER A 140 15.01 -5.77 -20.25
N TRP A 141 15.51 -4.71 -19.62
CA TRP A 141 16.22 -4.79 -18.34
C TRP A 141 15.44 -5.63 -17.32
N GLY A 142 14.16 -5.31 -17.15
CA GLY A 142 13.29 -6.01 -16.20
C GLY A 142 13.11 -7.50 -16.52
N ALA A 143 12.93 -7.86 -17.79
CA ALA A 143 12.75 -9.25 -18.17
C ALA A 143 14.05 -10.07 -18.03
N TYR A 144 15.20 -9.49 -18.37
CA TYR A 144 16.50 -10.13 -18.20
C TYR A 144 16.80 -10.41 -16.73
N HIS A 145 16.61 -9.42 -15.86
CA HIS A 145 16.85 -9.62 -14.43
C HIS A 145 15.81 -10.54 -13.79
N ALA A 146 14.54 -10.52 -14.25
CA ALA A 146 13.52 -11.45 -13.77
C ALA A 146 13.84 -12.91 -14.12
N SER A 147 14.37 -13.20 -15.32
CA SER A 147 14.71 -14.56 -15.72
C SER A 147 15.90 -15.15 -14.95
N LYS A 148 16.77 -14.29 -14.40
CA LYS A 148 17.89 -14.68 -13.53
C LYS A 148 17.50 -14.82 -12.06
N GLN A 149 16.31 -14.36 -11.67
CA GLN A 149 15.82 -14.56 -10.31
C GLN A 149 15.34 -16.00 -10.15
N MET A 150 15.62 -16.58 -8.98
CA MET A 150 15.02 -17.86 -8.58
C MET A 150 13.49 -17.74 -8.71
N PRO A 151 12.78 -18.81 -9.12
CA PRO A 151 11.32 -18.80 -9.17
C PRO A 151 10.80 -18.35 -7.80
N PHE A 152 10.34 -17.10 -7.76
CA PHE A 152 9.85 -16.50 -6.53
C PHE A 152 8.56 -17.23 -6.20
N ASN A 153 8.46 -17.80 -5.00
CA ASN A 153 7.18 -18.27 -4.53
C ASN A 153 6.32 -17.00 -4.38
N ASN A 154 5.39 -16.78 -5.31
CA ASN A 154 4.58 -15.57 -5.42
C ASN A 154 3.75 -15.40 -4.15
N MET A 155 4.34 -14.76 -3.15
CA MET A 155 3.62 -14.31 -1.97
C MET A 155 2.69 -13.20 -2.40
N LYS A 156 1.40 -13.50 -2.33
CA LYS A 156 0.37 -12.56 -2.76
C LYS A 156 0.25 -11.49 -1.71
N THR A 157 0.57 -10.26 -2.08
CA THR A 157 0.21 -9.08 -1.28
C THR A 157 -1.30 -9.06 -1.12
N THR A 158 -1.76 -8.96 0.12
CA THR A 158 -3.18 -8.77 0.41
C THR A 158 -3.48 -7.29 0.38
N VAL A 159 -4.34 -6.85 -0.53
CA VAL A 159 -4.77 -5.45 -0.67
C VAL A 159 -6.24 -5.34 -0.29
N THR A 160 -6.58 -4.35 0.52
CA THR A 160 -7.97 -4.06 0.89
C THR A 160 -8.21 -2.57 0.97
N LEU A 161 -9.44 -2.16 0.67
CA LEU A 161 -9.89 -0.78 0.74
C LEU A 161 -10.66 -0.55 2.04
N MET A 162 -10.36 0.54 2.71
CA MET A 162 -11.16 1.05 3.84
C MET A 162 -12.43 1.74 3.30
N PRO A 163 -13.42 2.05 4.15
CA PRO A 163 -14.53 2.90 3.76
C PRO A 163 -14.05 4.21 3.12
N LEU A 164 -14.77 4.65 2.09
CA LEU A 164 -14.45 5.88 1.37
C LEU A 164 -14.86 7.10 2.19
N PHE A 165 -14.06 8.16 2.10
CA PHE A 165 -14.33 9.46 2.71
C PHE A 165 -14.75 10.46 1.63
N LEU A 166 -15.66 11.36 1.95
CA LEU A 166 -16.13 12.40 1.01
C LEU A 166 -15.14 13.59 0.92
N ASP A 167 -14.30 13.77 1.94
CA ASP A 167 -13.30 14.83 1.98
C ASP A 167 -12.18 14.61 0.95
N CYS A 168 -11.61 15.71 0.45
CA CYS A 168 -10.51 15.65 -0.52
C CYS A 168 -9.20 15.21 0.13
N ALA A 169 -8.43 14.37 -0.58
CA ALA A 169 -7.22 13.74 -0.05
C ALA A 169 -6.10 14.74 0.27
N HIS A 170 -6.10 15.88 -0.43
CA HIS A 170 -5.12 16.95 -0.23
C HIS A 170 -5.47 17.90 0.94
N SER A 171 -6.63 17.73 1.59
CA SER A 171 -6.98 18.56 2.74
C SER A 171 -6.17 18.14 3.97
N ILE A 172 -5.72 19.11 4.75
CA ILE A 172 -4.96 18.89 5.99
C ILE A 172 -5.74 17.98 6.96
N ALA A 173 -7.04 18.22 7.07
CA ALA A 173 -7.93 17.45 7.92
C ALA A 173 -7.97 15.98 7.49
N MET A 174 -8.12 15.71 6.18
CA MET A 174 -8.12 14.35 5.66
C MET A 174 -6.76 13.69 5.80
N ILE A 175 -5.65 14.37 5.53
CA ILE A 175 -4.30 13.80 5.69
C ILE A 175 -4.08 13.35 7.14
N LYS A 176 -4.34 14.24 8.11
CA LYS A 176 -4.21 13.92 9.54
C LYS A 176 -5.14 12.78 9.93
N HIS A 177 -6.39 12.82 9.48
CA HIS A 177 -7.38 11.80 9.78
C HIS A 177 -6.96 10.42 9.24
N SER A 178 -6.53 10.37 7.97
CA SER A 178 -6.00 9.16 7.33
C SER A 178 -4.81 8.58 8.08
N MET A 179 -3.85 9.42 8.48
CA MET A 179 -2.70 8.97 9.28
C MET A 179 -3.16 8.30 10.58
N ASN A 180 -4.14 8.88 11.27
CA ASN A 180 -4.68 8.29 12.50
C ASN A 180 -5.42 6.97 12.23
N VAL A 181 -6.23 6.89 11.16
CA VAL A 181 -6.94 5.66 10.78
C VAL A 181 -5.94 4.55 10.42
N ILE A 182 -4.89 4.88 9.66
CA ILE A 182 -3.82 3.97 9.29
C ILE A 182 -3.05 3.50 10.54
N SER A 183 -2.63 4.44 11.40
CA SER A 183 -1.91 4.14 12.64
C SER A 183 -2.69 3.16 13.51
N ASP A 184 -3.96 3.43 13.76
CA ASP A 184 -4.78 2.57 14.62
C ASP A 184 -5.09 1.21 13.97
N THR A 185 -5.24 1.18 12.64
CA THR A 185 -5.35 -0.07 11.89
C THR A 185 -4.08 -0.90 12.03
N ILE A 186 -2.91 -0.29 11.89
CA ILE A 186 -1.63 -0.97 12.07
C ILE A 186 -1.46 -1.44 13.51
N GLN A 187 -1.79 -0.61 14.50
CA GLN A 187 -1.72 -0.97 15.92
C GLN A 187 -2.63 -2.16 16.27
N LEU A 188 -3.79 -2.26 15.62
CA LEU A 188 -4.70 -3.40 15.75
C LEU A 188 -4.10 -4.69 15.14
N LEU A 189 -3.47 -4.59 13.96
CA LEU A 189 -2.91 -5.74 13.23
C LEU A 189 -1.57 -6.20 13.80
N ASN A 190 -0.77 -5.26 14.28
CA ASN A 190 0.60 -5.44 14.72
C ASN A 190 0.80 -4.75 16.09
N PRO A 191 0.22 -5.29 17.17
CA PRO A 191 0.46 -4.76 18.50
C PRO A 191 1.90 -5.05 18.92
N GLY A 192 2.73 -4.00 19.00
CA GLY A 192 4.14 -4.07 19.34
C GLY A 192 4.76 -2.69 19.39
#